data_AF-A0ABD0QRA1-F1
#
_entry.id   AF-A0ABD0QRA1-F1
#
_cell.length_a   1.000
_cell.length_b   1.000
_cell.length_c   1.000
_cell.angle_alpha   90.00
_cell.angle_beta   90.00
_cell.angle_gamma   90.00
#
_symmetry.space_group_name_H-M   'P 1'
#
loop_
_entity.id
_entity.type
_entity.pdbx_description
1 polymer ?
#
loop_
_entity_poly.entity_id
_entity_poly.type
_entity_poly.pdbx_seq_one_letter_code
_entity_poly.pdbx_strand_id
1 'polypeptide(L)' 'TGLPPPPPPPAVKPEERYLKTKCLDGSGETYTGDLSVSLGGHTCLQWSAAEVQAFIKGKELLPHVQLVKNHCRNPDGDME' A
#
# COMPACT_ATOMS: atom_id res chain seq x y z
N THR A 1 4.05 6.12 -25.67
CA THR A 1 2.96 5.12 -25.73
C THR A 1 2.57 4.77 -24.32
N GLY A 2 1.54 5.42 -23.77
CA GLY A 2 1.08 5.17 -22.39
C GLY A 2 0.02 4.08 -22.38
N LEU A 3 0.24 3.01 -21.63
CA LEU A 3 -0.80 2.02 -21.36
C LEU A 3 -1.93 2.68 -20.54
N PRO A 4 -3.20 2.36 -20.80
CA PRO A 4 -4.32 2.88 -20.03
C PRO A 4 -4.20 2.43 -18.55
N PRO A 5 -4.72 3.23 -17.61
CA PRO A 5 -4.75 2.83 -16.20
C PRO A 5 -5.51 1.51 -16.05
N PRO A 6 -5.07 0.61 -15.14
CA PRO A 6 -5.80 -0.62 -14.89
C PRO A 6 -7.24 -0.31 -14.47
N PRO A 7 -8.21 -1.12 -14.92
CA PRO A 7 -9.60 -0.91 -14.54
C PRO A 7 -9.73 -0.95 -13.02
N PRO A 8 -10.63 -0.13 -12.44
CA PRO A 8 -10.89 -0.21 -11.00
C PRO A 8 -11.31 -1.64 -10.67
N PRO A 9 -10.83 -2.20 -9.54
CA PRO A 9 -11.27 -3.52 -9.11
C PRO A 9 -12.80 -3.54 -9.06
N PRO A 10 -13.44 -4.67 -9.40
CA PRO A 10 -14.90 -4.79 -9.34
C PRO A 10 -15.40 -4.33 -7.97
N ALA A 11 -16.56 -3.66 -7.95
CA ALA A 11 -17.20 -3.14 -6.75
C ALA A 11 -17.69 -4.31 -5.86
N VAL A 12 -16.75 -5.02 -5.24
CA VAL A 12 -17.03 -6.01 -4.21
C VAL A 12 -17.37 -5.24 -2.95
N LYS A 13 -18.46 -5.62 -2.29
CA LYS A 13 -18.83 -5.03 -0.99
C LYS A 13 -17.65 -5.17 -0.03
N PRO A 14 -17.29 -4.12 0.73
CA PRO A 14 -16.14 -4.18 1.65
C PRO A 14 -16.16 -5.43 2.52
N GLU A 15 -17.33 -5.78 3.06
CA GLU A 15 -17.58 -6.96 3.90
C GLU A 15 -17.17 -8.29 3.25
N GLU A 16 -17.51 -8.52 1.98
CA GLU A 16 -17.12 -9.73 1.25
C GLU A 16 -15.64 -9.74 0.87
N ARG A 17 -15.05 -8.55 0.68
CA ARG A 17 -13.60 -8.40 0.46
C ARG A 17 -12.82 -8.81 1.71
N TYR A 18 -13.25 -8.36 2.88
CA TYR A 18 -12.62 -8.71 4.16
C TYR A 18 -12.70 -10.21 4.46
N LEU A 19 -13.83 -10.86 4.18
CA LEU A 19 -14.00 -12.30 4.41
C LEU A 19 -13.16 -13.20 3.49
N LYS A 20 -12.81 -12.73 2.28
CA LYS A 20 -11.98 -13.47 1.32
C LYS A 20 -10.48 -13.16 1.44
N THR A 21 -10.11 -12.11 2.16
CA THR A 21 -8.71 -11.70 2.26
C THR A 21 -8.10 -12.37 3.49
N LYS A 22 -6.99 -13.07 3.29
CA LYS A 22 -6.18 -13.54 4.42
C LYS A 22 -5.63 -12.30 5.13
N CYS A 23 -6.00 -12.10 6.39
CA CYS A 23 -5.43 -11.02 7.19
C CYS A 23 -3.90 -11.20 7.25
N LEU A 24 -3.20 -10.06 7.25
CA LEU A 24 -1.76 -10.05 7.50
C LEU A 24 -1.53 -10.36 8.97
N ASP A 25 -0.48 -11.11 9.24
CA ASP A 25 -0.05 -11.39 10.61
C ASP A 25 0.84 -10.23 11.09
N GLY A 26 0.73 -9.85 12.36
CA GLY A 26 1.46 -8.71 12.93
C GLY A 26 1.05 -7.35 12.35
N SER A 27 2.01 -6.42 12.29
CA SER A 27 1.89 -5.03 11.82
C SER A 27 1.91 -4.87 10.29
N GLY A 28 2.04 -5.97 9.53
CA GLY A 28 2.11 -5.90 8.07
C GLY A 28 3.46 -5.46 7.49
N GLU A 29 4.51 -5.32 8.30
CA GLU A 29 5.89 -4.99 7.86
C GLU A 29 6.41 -5.96 6.78
N THR A 30 6.04 -7.24 6.89
CA THR A 30 6.47 -8.30 5.96
C THR A 30 5.59 -8.40 4.71
N TYR A 31 4.61 -7.50 4.54
CA TYR A 31 3.72 -7.52 3.40
C TYR A 31 4.45 -7.20 2.09
N THR A 32 4.45 -8.18 1.17
CA THR A 32 5.11 -8.06 -0.14
C THR A 32 4.12 -8.02 -1.31
N GLY A 33 2.81 -7.98 -1.04
CA GLY A 33 1.78 -7.95 -2.08
C GLY A 33 1.74 -6.65 -2.88
N ASP A 34 0.77 -6.56 -3.79
CA ASP A 34 0.61 -5.52 -4.80
C ASP A 34 -0.63 -4.61 -4.59
N LEU A 35 -1.29 -4.71 -3.43
CA LEU A 35 -2.39 -3.81 -3.08
C LEU A 35 -1.89 -2.37 -3.16
N SER A 36 -2.64 -1.51 -3.86
CA SER A 36 -2.25 -0.12 -4.15
C SER A 36 -3.43 0.84 -3.99
N VAL A 37 -4.40 0.46 -3.16
CA VAL A 37 -5.65 1.18 -2.91
C VAL A 37 -5.95 1.10 -1.42
N SER A 38 -6.28 2.26 -0.83
CA SER A 38 -6.63 2.37 0.58
C SER A 38 -7.99 1.72 0.89
N LEU A 39 -8.29 1.57 2.18
CA LEU A 39 -9.60 1.12 2.64
C LEU A 39 -10.75 1.99 2.10
N GLY A 40 -10.54 3.30 1.99
CA GLY A 40 -11.51 4.24 1.41
C GLY A 40 -11.61 4.18 -0.12
N GLY A 41 -10.85 3.32 -0.79
CA GLY A 41 -10.85 3.19 -2.25
C GLY A 41 -9.99 4.22 -2.98
N HIS A 42 -9.14 4.97 -2.28
CA HIS A 42 -8.22 5.92 -2.92
C HIS A 42 -6.96 5.22 -3.41
N THR A 43 -6.51 5.55 -4.61
CA THR A 43 -5.25 5.05 -5.16
C THR A 43 -4.06 5.57 -4.34
N CYS A 44 -3.16 4.67 -3.95
CA CYS A 44 -1.94 5.02 -3.24
C CYS A 44 -1.00 5.86 -4.13
N LEU A 45 -0.31 6.82 -3.51
CA LEU A 45 0.77 7.59 -4.15
C LEU A 45 1.99 6.70 -4.41
N GLN A 46 2.77 7.03 -5.44
CA GLN A 46 4.04 6.36 -5.70
C GLN A 46 5.03 6.67 -4.58
N TRP A 47 5.73 5.67 -4.07
CA TRP A 47 6.80 5.85 -3.08
C TRP A 47 7.90 6.76 -3.58
N SER A 48 8.17 6.79 -4.88
CA SER A 48 9.14 7.68 -5.52
C SER A 48 8.62 9.09 -5.80
N ALA A 49 7.34 9.39 -5.52
CA ALA A 49 6.80 10.74 -5.70
C ALA A 49 7.48 11.74 -4.77
N ALA A 50 7.67 12.98 -5.26
CA ALA A 50 8.40 14.01 -4.53
C ALA A 50 7.75 14.35 -3.18
N GLU A 51 6.42 14.37 -3.12
CA GLU A 51 5.67 14.66 -1.90
C GLU A 51 5.84 13.54 -0.85
N VAL A 52 5.85 12.29 -1.29
CA VAL A 52 6.08 11.13 -0.41
C VAL A 52 7.52 11.14 0.11
N GLN A 53 8.50 11.35 -0.77
CA GLN A 53 9.90 11.46 -0.39
C GLN A 53 10.15 12.61 0.58
N ALA A 54 9.49 13.75 0.38
CA ALA A 54 9.55 14.87 1.32
C ALA A 54 8.92 14.53 2.68
N PHE A 55 7.81 13.80 2.70
CA PHE A 55 7.12 13.39 3.93
C PHE A 55 7.93 12.38 4.76
N ILE A 56 8.59 11.42 4.11
CA ILE A 56 9.38 10.39 4.81
C ILE A 56 10.80 10.87 5.16
N LYS A 57 11.22 12.03 4.66
CA LYS A 57 12.55 12.56 4.89
C LYS A 57 12.80 12.76 6.38
N GLY A 58 13.83 12.10 6.90
CA GLY A 58 14.24 12.21 8.31
C GLY A 58 13.44 11.34 9.28
N LYS A 59 12.50 10.52 8.78
CA LYS A 59 11.89 9.45 9.58
C LYS A 59 12.81 8.25 9.63
N GLU A 60 12.79 7.53 10.75
CA GLU A 60 13.42 6.22 10.85
C GLU A 60 12.50 5.19 10.19
N LEU A 61 12.99 4.55 9.13
CA LEU A 61 12.26 3.51 8.40
C LEU A 61 12.99 2.18 8.52
N LEU A 62 12.22 1.11 8.64
CA LEU A 62 12.69 -0.26 8.65
C LEU A 62 13.36 -0.61 7.32
N PRO A 63 14.67 -0.91 7.31
CA PRO A 63 15.44 -1.07 6.07
C PRO A 63 15.07 -2.33 5.28
N HIS A 64 14.37 -3.28 5.90
CA HIS A 64 13.92 -4.50 5.25
C HIS A 64 12.60 -4.32 4.47
N VAL A 65 11.89 -3.21 4.68
CA VAL A 65 10.62 -2.92 3.99
C VAL A 65 10.91 -2.29 2.63
N GLN A 66 10.56 -3.01 1.56
CA GLN A 66 10.80 -2.54 0.20
C GLN A 66 9.65 -1.68 -0.32
N LEU A 67 9.96 -0.40 -0.58
CA LEU A 67 9.04 0.61 -1.10
C LEU A 67 8.93 0.50 -2.64
N VAL A 68 8.02 -0.34 -3.12
CA VAL A 68 7.87 -0.66 -4.55
C VAL A 68 6.64 0.02 -5.14
N LYS A 69 6.83 0.78 -6.24
CA LYS A 69 5.75 1.49 -6.96
C LYS A 69 4.89 2.32 -6.01
N ASN A 70 3.59 2.02 -5.92
CA ASN A 70 2.63 2.57 -4.97
C ASN A 70 1.95 1.47 -4.13
N HIS A 71 2.64 0.35 -3.91
CA HIS A 71 2.05 -0.74 -3.14
C HIS A 71 1.99 -0.36 -1.65
N CYS A 72 0.93 -0.76 -0.94
CA CYS A 72 0.78 -0.57 0.50
C CYS A 72 1.96 -1.20 1.25
N ARG A 73 2.59 -0.47 2.17
CA ARG A 73 3.70 -0.94 3.03
C ARG A 73 3.59 -0.24 4.37
N ASN A 74 4.11 -0.89 5.41
CA ASN A 74 4.34 -0.31 6.73
C ASN A 74 5.86 -0.20 6.96
N PRO A 75 6.50 0.91 6.55
CA PRO A 75 7.95 1.08 6.71
C PRO A 75 8.37 1.68 8.04
N ASP A 76 7.47 2.26 8.84
CA ASP A 76 7.75 2.87 10.14
C ASP A 76 7.44 1.93 11.33
N GLY A 77 6.87 0.76 11.06
CA GLY A 77 6.64 -0.29 12.06
C GLY A 77 5.57 0.09 13.08
N ASP A 78 4.63 0.95 12.69
CA ASP A 78 3.51 1.31 13.55
C ASP A 78 2.47 0.17 13.61
N MET A 79 1.58 0.25 14.61
CA MET A 79 0.49 -0.72 14.72
C MET A 79 -0.67 -0.27 13.82
N GLU A 80 -1.01 -1.12 12.85
CA GLU A 80 -2.16 -0.99 11.93
C GLU A 80 -3.50 -1.43 12.56
#